data_AF-A0A850NID7-F1
#
_entry.id   AF-A0A850NID7-F1
#
_cell.length_a   1.000
_cell.length_b   1.000
_cell.length_c   1.000
_cell.angle_alpha   90.00
_cell.angle_beta   90.00
_cell.angle_gamma   90.00
#
_symmetry.space_group_name_H-M   'P 1'
#
loop_
_entity.id
_entity.type
_entity.pdbx_description
1 polymer ?
#
loop_
_entity_poly.entity_id
_entity_poly.type
_entity_poly.pdbx_seq_one_letter_code
_entity_poly.pdbx_strand_id
1 'polypeptide(L)' 'MENYSNRLHHPIKTLRVYTKNEQVFAQYGNSGWAVIPFQWVPVPLFNP' A
#
# COMPACT_ATOMS: atom_id res chain seq x y z
N MET A 1 32.42 3.78 22.42
CA MET A 1 31.08 4.30 22.76
C MET A 1 30.30 4.34 21.45
N GLU A 2 29.55 3.28 21.17
CA GLU A 2 28.88 3.11 19.87
C GLU A 2 27.70 4.08 19.75
N ASN A 3 27.62 4.74 18.61
CA ASN A 3 26.67 5.81 18.33
C ASN A 3 25.33 5.19 17.88
N TYR A 4 24.47 4.90 18.85
CA TYR A 4 23.13 4.29 18.65
C TYR A 4 22.07 5.28 18.10
N SER A 5 22.48 6.46 17.63
CA SER A 5 21.56 7.57 17.33
C SER A 5 21.02 7.60 15.90
N ASN A 6 21.32 6.59 15.06
CA ASN A 6 21.06 6.67 13.61
C ASN A 6 20.17 5.57 13.03
N ARG A 7 19.37 4.89 13.86
CA ARG A 7 18.45 3.81 13.41
C ARG A 7 16.96 4.17 13.42
N LEU A 8 16.60 5.45 13.63
CA LEU A 8 15.20 5.87 13.81
C LEU A 8 14.54 6.55 12.60
N HIS A 9 15.15 6.63 11.41
CA HIS A 9 14.64 7.50 10.33
C HIS A 9 14.36 6.83 8.97
N HIS A 10 13.98 5.56 8.94
CA HIS A 10 13.24 5.05 7.78
C HIS A 10 11.77 4.94 8.17
N PRO A 11 10.92 5.94 7.86
CA PRO A 11 9.50 5.76 8.01
C PRO A 11 9.10 4.59 7.11
N ILE A 12 8.70 3.47 7.71
CA ILE A 12 7.97 2.44 6.97
C ILE A 12 6.71 3.14 6.47
N LYS A 13 6.71 3.53 5.20
CA LYS A 13 5.54 4.08 4.54
C LYS A 13 4.60 2.90 4.28
N THR A 14 3.84 2.52 5.29
CA THR A 14 2.85 1.45 5.19
C THR A 14 1.79 1.87 4.18
N LEU A 15 1.66 1.10 3.09
CA LEU A 15 0.55 1.20 2.15
C LEU A 15 -0.52 0.22 2.60
N ARG A 16 -1.69 0.73 3.01
CA ARG A 16 -2.88 -0.08 3.28
C ARG A 16 -3.82 0.05 2.10
N VAL A 17 -4.34 -1.07 1.62
CA VAL A 17 -5.26 -1.14 0.46
C VAL A 17 -6.46 -2.01 0.82
N TYR A 18 -7.67 -1.58 0.46
CA TYR A 18 -8.85 -2.42 0.47
C TYR A 18 -9.76 -2.10 -0.72
N THR A 19 -10.64 -3.04 -1.05
CA THR A 19 -11.64 -2.90 -2.11
C THR A 19 -13.05 -2.84 -1.52
N LYS A 20 -13.88 -1.94 -2.05
CA LYS A 20 -15.30 -1.82 -1.69
C LYS A 20 -16.05 -1.16 -2.85
N ASN A 21 -17.24 -1.65 -3.18
CA ASN A 21 -18.09 -1.08 -4.24
C ASN A 21 -17.32 -0.83 -5.56
N GLU A 22 -16.54 -1.82 -5.99
CA GLU A 22 -15.73 -1.74 -7.23
C GLU A 22 -14.65 -0.64 -7.23
N GLN A 23 -14.32 -0.07 -6.07
CA GLN A 23 -13.29 0.94 -5.89
C GLN A 23 -12.12 0.40 -5.06
N VAL A 24 -10.93 0.93 -5.31
CA VAL A 24 -9.72 0.69 -4.51
C VAL A 24 -9.44 1.92 -3.66
N PHE A 25 -9.31 1.71 -2.37
CA PHE A 25 -8.95 2.73 -1.40
C PHE A 25 -7.52 2.48 -0.92
N ALA A 26 -6.70 3.52 -0.92
CA ALA A 26 -5.34 3.47 -0.39
C ALA A 26 -5.12 4.49 0.73
N GLN A 27 -4.28 4.10 1.68
CA GLN A 27 -3.78 4.96 2.74
C GLN A 27 -2.25 4.86 2.78
N TYR A 28 -1.58 6.01 2.70
CA TYR A 28 -0.13 6.12 2.75
C TYR A 28 0.30 6.63 4.13
N GLY A 29 0.86 5.75 4.96
CA GLY A 29 1.24 6.08 6.33
C GLY A 29 0.03 6.49 7.17
N ASN A 30 0.05 7.74 7.67
CA ASN A 30 -1.00 8.33 8.52
C ASN A 30 -1.92 9.30 7.77
N SER A 31 -1.85 9.37 6.44
CA SER A 31 -2.76 10.21 5.65
C SER A 31 -4.20 9.70 5.72
N GLY A 32 -5.15 10.51 5.26
CA GLY A 32 -6.52 10.03 5.01
C GLY A 32 -6.55 8.96 3.91
N TRP A 33 -7.68 8.25 3.83
CA TRP A 33 -7.98 7.34 2.73
C TRP A 33 -8.30 8.11 1.45
N ALA A 34 -7.78 7.64 0.32
CA ALA A 34 -8.09 8.17 -1.00
C ALA A 34 -8.53 7.04 -1.93
N VAL A 35 -9.46 7.34 -2.85
CA VAL A 35 -9.76 6.47 -3.99
C VAL A 35 -8.63 6.62 -4.99
N ILE A 36 -8.05 5.51 -5.42
CA ILE A 36 -6.99 5.49 -6.43
C ILE A 36 -7.51 4.95 -7.76
N PRO A 37 -7.16 5.57 -8.91
CA PRO A 37 -7.45 5.02 -10.21
C PRO A 37 -6.76 3.67 -10.40
N PHE A 38 -7.48 2.69 -10.93
CA PHE A 38 -6.95 1.37 -11.20
C PHE A 38 -7.73 0.69 -12.34
N GLN A 39 -7.17 -0.36 -12.91
CA GLN A 39 -7.81 -1.18 -13.93
C GLN A 39 -7.80 -2.64 -13.49
N TRP A 40 -8.94 -3.32 -13.60
CA TRP A 40 -9.01 -4.76 -13.40
C TRP A 40 -8.31 -5.48 -14.55
N VAL A 41 -7.31 -6.30 -14.22
CA VAL A 41 -6.65 -7.19 -15.18
C VAL A 41 -7.20 -8.60 -14.96
N PRO A 42 -7.84 -9.22 -15.95
CA PRO A 42 -8.29 -10.60 -15.83
C PRO A 42 -7.07 -11.51 -15.67
N VAL A 43 -7.12 -12.42 -14.70
CA VAL A 43 -6.13 -13.49 -14.59
C VAL A 43 -6.37 -14.46 -15.75
N PRO A 44 -5.37 -14.73 -16.60
CA PRO A 44 -5.51 -15.74 -17.65
C PRO A 44 -5.87 -17.08 -16.99
N LEU A 45 -6.96 -17.69 -17.44
CA LEU A 45 -7.25 -19.07 -17.08
C LEU A 45 -6.16 -19.92 -17.75
N PHE A 46 -5.12 -20.29 -17.01
CA PHE A 46 -4.29 -21.41 -17.40
C PHE A 46 -5.17 -22.65 -17.34
N ASN A 47 -5.50 -23.21 -18.51
CA ASN A 47 -6.13 -24.52 -18.58
C ASN A 47 -5.01 -25.54 -18.27
N PRO A 48 -5.06 -26.25 -17.12
CA PRO A 48 -4.02 -27.21 -16.74
C PRO A 48 -3.96 -28.41 -17.70
#